data_AF-A0A955E5M7-F1
#
_entry.id   AF-A0A955E5M7-F1
#
_cell.length_a   1.000
_cell.length_b   1.000
_cell.length_c   1.000
_cell.angle_alpha   90.00
_cell.angle_beta   90.00
_cell.angle_gamma   90.00
#
_symmetry.space_group_name_H-M   'P 1'
#
loop_
_entity.id
_entity.type
_entity.pdbx_description
1 polymer ?
#
loop_
_entity_poly.entity_id
_entity_poly.type
_entity_poly.pdbx_seq_one_letter_code
_entity_poly.pdbx_strand_id
1 'polypeptide(L)'
;MKRKIIRKRDYPRFERDDDKLVKVGWSKKHREEYEHRAPRDAVNAFVRHLGSAVSEGHLFIVENLMPVLGVNGDDEVPAYQVYLTLKWLQDVGAVEKKGRDGYVLRNGALSSSGIDEYWAALPARKV
;
A
#
# COMPACT_ATOMS: atom_id res chain seq x y z
N MET A 1 -8.88 28.24 20.02
CA MET A 1 -8.44 26.94 19.44
C MET A 1 -9.16 26.75 18.09
N LYS A 2 -8.48 26.89 16.95
CA LYS A 2 -9.14 26.76 15.63
C LYS A 2 -9.35 25.28 15.30
N ARG A 3 -10.60 24.82 15.20
CA ARG A 3 -10.93 23.46 14.70
C ARG A 3 -10.50 23.37 13.23
N LYS A 4 -9.49 22.56 12.94
CA LYS A 4 -9.10 22.21 11.56
C LYS A 4 -10.28 21.46 10.94
N ILE A 5 -10.94 22.06 9.94
CA ILE A 5 -12.03 21.40 9.21
C ILE A 5 -11.38 20.32 8.34
N ILE A 6 -11.40 19.08 8.82
CA ILE A 6 -10.92 17.91 8.08
C ILE A 6 -11.90 17.64 6.94
N ARG A 7 -11.44 17.71 5.68
CA ARG A 7 -12.28 17.37 4.53
C ARG A 7 -12.15 15.88 4.27
N LYS A 8 -13.26 15.19 3.96
CA LYS A 8 -13.26 13.75 3.57
C LYS A 8 -12.28 13.41 2.44
N ARG A 9 -11.87 14.40 1.64
CA ARG A 9 -10.92 14.25 0.52
C ARG A 9 -9.47 14.12 0.97
N ASP A 10 -9.17 14.36 2.24
CA ASP A 10 -7.81 14.30 2.79
C ASP A 10 -7.44 12.86 3.24
N TYR A 11 -8.34 11.89 3.09
CA TYR A 11 -8.15 10.49 3.50
C TYR A 11 -8.47 9.46 2.40
N PRO A 12 -7.79 8.31 2.41
CA PRO A 12 -6.64 7.99 3.26
C PRO A 12 -5.40 8.79 2.86
N ARG A 13 -4.51 9.05 3.82
CA ARG A 13 -3.17 9.59 3.55
C ARG A 13 -2.12 8.53 3.89
N PHE A 14 -1.05 8.50 3.12
CA PHE A 14 0.08 7.60 3.35
C PHE A 14 1.30 8.37 3.81
N GLU A 15 2.00 7.82 4.79
CA GLU A 15 3.20 8.40 5.39
C GLU A 15 4.23 7.32 5.62
N ARG A 16 5.48 7.75 5.77
CA ARG A 16 6.59 6.89 6.19
C ARG A 16 6.95 7.20 7.62
N ASP A 17 6.95 6.18 8.46
CA ASP A 17 7.42 6.20 9.85
C ASP A 17 8.60 5.24 9.96
N ASP A 18 9.81 5.77 9.82
CA ASP A 18 11.05 5.02 9.65
C ASP A 18 10.97 3.92 8.57
N ASP A 19 10.89 2.67 9.01
CA ASP A 19 10.82 1.46 8.20
C ASP A 19 9.38 0.99 7.98
N LYS A 20 8.36 1.80 8.27
CA LYS A 20 6.95 1.43 8.17
C LYS A 20 6.19 2.33 7.23
N LEU A 21 5.37 1.70 6.40
CA LEU A 21 4.30 2.34 5.66
C LEU A 21 3.10 2.52 6.58
N VAL A 22 2.67 3.77 6.75
CA VAL A 22 1.53 4.13 7.59
C VAL A 22 0.40 4.63 6.71
N LYS A 23 -0.75 3.95 6.77
CA LYS A 23 -2.00 4.45 6.21
C LYS A 23 -2.81 5.09 7.32
N VAL A 24 -3.02 6.39 7.24
CA VAL A 24 -3.91 7.11 8.15
C VAL A 24 -5.29 7.24 7.49
N GLY A 25 -6.33 6.86 8.21
CA GLY A 25 -7.73 6.97 7.80
C GLY A 25 -8.57 7.74 8.82
N TRP A 26 -9.77 8.15 8.43
CA TRP A 26 -10.72 8.81 9.32
C TRP A 26 -11.83 7.86 9.79
N SER A 27 -11.94 7.67 11.10
CA SER A 27 -13.02 6.91 11.72
C SER A 27 -14.26 7.78 11.83
N LYS A 28 -15.32 7.45 11.08
CA LYS A 28 -16.62 8.15 11.22
C LYS A 28 -17.26 7.92 12.59
N LYS A 29 -17.08 6.72 13.16
CA LYS A 29 -17.67 6.30 14.43
C LYS A 29 -17.02 7.03 15.61
N HIS A 30 -15.69 7.03 15.64
CA HIS A 30 -14.93 7.62 16.74
C HIS A 30 -14.54 9.08 16.49
N ARG A 31 -14.77 9.59 15.26
CA ARG A 31 -14.44 10.96 14.82
C ARG A 31 -12.97 11.32 15.08
N GLU A 32 -12.10 10.37 14.82
CA GLU A 32 -10.65 10.47 15.01
C GLU A 32 -9.91 9.76 13.88
N GLU A 33 -8.61 10.01 13.81
CA GLU A 33 -7.71 9.31 12.89
C GLU A 33 -7.40 7.90 13.41
N TYR A 34 -7.31 6.94 12.50
CA TYR A 34 -6.85 5.59 12.80
C TYR A 34 -5.74 5.19 11.84
N GLU A 35 -4.89 4.26 12.28
CA GLU A 35 -3.72 3.86 11.53
C GLU A 35 -3.72 2.37 11.22
N HIS A 36 -3.26 2.03 10.02
CA HIS A 36 -2.70 0.73 9.74
C HIS A 36 -1.24 0.88 9.35
N ARG A 37 -0.43 -0.09 9.76
CA ARG A 37 1.02 -0.07 9.55
C ARG A 37 1.48 -1.36 8.89
N ALA A 38 2.43 -1.25 7.97
CA ALA A 38 3.13 -2.39 7.39
C ALA A 38 4.65 -2.13 7.42
N PRO A 39 5.48 -3.05 7.93
CA PRO A 39 6.93 -2.97 7.80
C PRO A 39 7.36 -2.94 6.33
N ARG A 40 8.48 -2.27 6.04
CA ARG A 40 9.04 -2.17 4.68
C ARG A 40 9.33 -3.55 4.10
N ASP A 41 9.75 -4.49 4.92
CA ASP A 41 10.01 -5.87 4.47
C ASP A 41 8.73 -6.56 3.99
N ALA A 42 7.58 -6.34 4.64
CA ALA A 42 6.29 -6.85 4.17
C ALA A 42 5.85 -6.18 2.86
N VAL A 43 6.10 -4.87 2.73
CA VAL A 43 5.85 -4.12 1.49
C VAL A 43 6.69 -4.68 0.34
N ASN A 44 7.99 -4.85 0.57
CA ASN A 44 8.94 -5.40 -0.40
C ASN A 44 8.59 -6.84 -0.78
N ALA A 45 8.22 -7.67 0.20
CA ALA A 45 7.80 -9.05 -0.04
C ALA A 45 6.58 -9.11 -0.97
N PHE A 46 5.55 -8.30 -0.71
CA PHE A 46 4.38 -8.25 -1.58
C PHE A 46 4.67 -7.69 -2.97
N VAL A 47 5.45 -6.60 -3.07
CA VAL A 47 5.85 -6.01 -4.35
C VAL A 47 6.62 -7.02 -5.21
N ARG A 48 7.59 -7.72 -4.61
CA ARG A 48 8.36 -8.78 -5.28
C ARG A 48 7.44 -9.90 -5.76
N HIS A 49 6.55 -10.36 -4.89
CA HIS A 49 5.60 -11.42 -5.23
C HIS A 49 4.69 -11.00 -6.39
N LEU A 50 4.11 -9.80 -6.31
CA LEU A 50 3.25 -9.21 -7.34
C LEU A 50 3.98 -9.10 -8.68
N GLY A 51 5.21 -8.58 -8.70
CA GLY A 51 6.00 -8.45 -9.93
C GLY A 51 6.42 -9.79 -10.55
N SER A 52 6.51 -10.85 -9.75
CA SER A 52 6.78 -12.20 -10.26
C SER A 52 5.53 -12.95 -10.75
N ALA A 53 4.38 -12.65 -10.16
CA ALA A 53 3.13 -13.38 -10.41
C ALA A 53 2.23 -12.71 -11.46
N VAL A 54 2.38 -11.40 -11.69
CA VAL A 54 1.49 -10.63 -12.56
C VAL A 54 2.29 -9.94 -13.66
N SER A 55 1.92 -10.19 -14.91
CA SER A 55 2.44 -9.45 -16.06
C SER A 55 1.86 -8.04 -16.11
N GLU A 56 2.68 -7.07 -16.51
CA GLU A 56 2.24 -5.68 -16.66
C GLU A 56 1.06 -5.57 -17.64
N GLY A 57 0.14 -4.65 -17.38
CA GLY A 57 -1.08 -4.45 -18.18
C GLY A 57 -2.14 -5.54 -18.03
N HIS A 58 -1.86 -6.64 -17.31
CA HIS A 58 -2.80 -7.73 -17.11
C HIS A 58 -3.62 -7.54 -15.84
N LEU A 59 -4.82 -8.11 -15.89
CA LEU A 59 -5.79 -8.06 -14.82
C LEU A 59 -5.48 -9.15 -13.79
N PHE A 60 -5.49 -8.80 -12.51
CA PHE A 60 -5.22 -9.72 -11.41
C PHE A 60 -6.20 -9.53 -10.25
N ILE A 61 -6.42 -10.62 -9.51
CA ILE A 61 -7.24 -10.68 -8.30
C ILE A 61 -6.29 -10.91 -7.13
N VAL A 62 -6.34 -10.07 -6.09
CA VAL A 62 -5.36 -10.13 -4.99
C VAL A 62 -5.49 -11.41 -4.18
N GLU A 63 -6.70 -11.95 -4.06
CA GLU A 63 -6.97 -13.22 -3.38
C GLU A 63 -6.25 -14.39 -4.05
N ASN A 64 -5.97 -14.33 -5.36
CA ASN A 64 -5.21 -15.34 -6.09
C ASN A 64 -3.69 -15.20 -5.89
N LEU A 65 -3.23 -14.13 -5.24
CA LEU A 65 -1.83 -13.88 -4.89
C LEU A 65 -1.54 -14.20 -3.41
N MET A 66 -2.52 -14.73 -2.69
CA MET A 66 -2.38 -15.12 -1.30
C MET A 66 -2.13 -16.64 -1.19
N PRO A 67 -1.29 -17.11 -0.25
CA PRO A 67 -0.54 -16.33 0.73
C PRO A 67 0.71 -15.65 0.14
N VAL A 68 1.08 -14.51 0.71
CA VAL A 68 2.33 -13.81 0.39
C VAL A 68 3.37 -14.20 1.43
N LEU A 69 4.46 -14.82 0.99
CA LEU A 69 5.58 -15.15 1.89
C LEU A 69 6.48 -13.94 2.10
N GLY A 70 6.98 -13.79 3.33
CA GLY A 70 7.95 -12.77 3.73
C GLY A 70 9.28 -12.90 2.99
N VAL A 71 10.19 -11.95 3.23
CA VAL A 71 11.45 -11.86 2.46
C VAL A 71 12.26 -13.17 2.53
N ASN A 72 12.27 -13.83 3.69
CA ASN A 72 12.99 -15.08 3.96
C ASN A 72 12.21 -16.35 3.61
N GLY A 73 10.94 -16.26 3.23
CA GLY A 73 10.11 -17.42 2.83
C GLY A 73 9.45 -18.19 3.98
N ASP A 74 9.86 -17.98 5.23
CA ASP A 74 9.38 -18.78 6.38
C ASP A 74 8.08 -18.25 7.00
N ASP A 75 7.86 -16.93 6.96
CA ASP A 75 6.71 -16.28 7.57
C ASP A 75 5.73 -15.74 6.53
N GLU A 76 4.43 -15.97 6.73
CA GLU A 76 3.38 -15.35 5.92
C GLU A 76 3.22 -13.86 6.27
N VAL A 77 3.18 -13.01 5.25
CA VAL A 77 2.82 -11.60 5.41
C VAL A 77 1.34 -11.51 5.79
N PRO A 78 0.98 -10.90 6.94
CA PRO A 78 -0.41 -10.75 7.32
C PRO A 78 -1.25 -10.07 6.23
N ALA A 79 -2.41 -10.63 5.91
CA ALA A 79 -3.27 -10.13 4.82
C ALA A 79 -3.55 -8.63 4.89
N TYR A 80 -3.73 -8.06 6.09
CA TYR A 80 -3.96 -6.62 6.24
C TYR A 80 -2.80 -5.77 5.72
N GLN A 81 -1.56 -6.26 5.81
CA GLN A 81 -0.36 -5.59 5.28
C GLN A 81 -0.32 -5.67 3.75
N VAL A 82 -0.75 -6.80 3.16
CA VAL A 82 -0.93 -6.95 1.71
C VAL A 82 -1.94 -5.92 1.20
N TYR A 83 -3.13 -5.86 1.80
CA TYR A 83 -4.17 -4.89 1.39
C TYR A 83 -3.75 -3.43 1.63
N LEU A 84 -2.99 -3.16 2.70
CA LEU A 84 -2.43 -1.82 2.94
C LEU A 84 -1.47 -1.44 1.82
N THR A 85 -0.53 -2.33 1.48
CA THR A 85 0.46 -2.11 0.42
C THR A 85 -0.22 -1.94 -0.93
N LEU A 86 -1.19 -2.79 -1.26
CA LEU A 86 -2.00 -2.67 -2.47
C LEU A 86 -2.73 -1.32 -2.55
N LYS A 87 -3.21 -0.79 -1.41
CA LYS A 87 -3.87 0.51 -1.39
C LYS A 87 -2.89 1.67 -1.58
N TRP A 88 -1.67 1.55 -1.07
CA TRP A 88 -0.60 2.51 -1.32
C TRP A 88 -0.16 2.49 -2.80
N LEU A 89 0.01 1.31 -3.40
CA LEU A 89 0.32 1.17 -4.83
C LEU A 89 -0.76 1.79 -5.72
N GLN A 90 -2.03 1.74 -5.30
CA GLN A 90 -3.11 2.47 -5.96
C GLN A 90 -2.99 3.99 -5.82
N ASP A 91 -2.61 4.46 -4.64
CA ASP A 91 -2.47 5.89 -4.34
C ASP A 91 -1.37 6.55 -5.18
N VAL A 92 -0.24 5.86 -5.34
CA VAL A 92 0.87 6.32 -6.18
C VAL A 92 0.68 6.03 -7.69
N GLY A 93 -0.44 5.39 -8.05
CA GLY A 93 -0.78 5.10 -9.46
C GLY A 93 0.02 3.95 -10.10
N ALA A 94 0.68 3.11 -9.29
CA ALA A 94 1.35 1.91 -9.75
C ALA A 94 0.37 0.77 -10.06
N VAL A 95 -0.75 0.72 -9.35
CA VAL A 95 -1.83 -0.25 -9.55
C VAL A 95 -3.14 0.49 -9.78
N GLU A 96 -3.92 0.08 -10.78
CA GLU A 96 -5.25 0.62 -11.04
C GLU A 96 -6.33 -0.40 -10.66
N LYS A 97 -7.38 0.02 -9.97
CA LYS A 97 -8.53 -0.85 -9.68
C LYS A 97 -9.53 -0.82 -10.85
N LYS A 98 -9.80 -1.98 -11.46
CA LYS A 98 -10.80 -2.15 -12.52
C LYS A 98 -12.11 -2.71 -11.94
N GLY A 99 -12.81 -1.88 -11.16
CA GLY A 99 -14.13 -2.23 -10.64
C GLY A 99 -14.15 -3.48 -9.77
N ARG A 100 -15.01 -4.45 -10.13
CA ARG A 100 -15.10 -5.78 -9.49
C ARG A 100 -14.20 -6.82 -10.15
N ASP A 101 -13.67 -6.51 -11.33
CA ASP A 101 -12.90 -7.48 -12.12
C ASP A 101 -11.53 -7.71 -11.48
N GLY A 102 -10.98 -6.69 -10.81
CA GLY A 102 -9.74 -6.80 -10.05
C GLY A 102 -8.88 -5.55 -10.18
N TYR A 103 -7.59 -5.77 -10.38
CA TYR A 103 -6.56 -4.75 -10.45
C TYR A 103 -5.72 -4.93 -11.70
N VAL A 104 -5.11 -3.85 -12.18
CA VAL A 104 -4.16 -3.87 -13.30
C VAL A 104 -2.87 -3.22 -12.84
N LEU A 105 -1.75 -3.88 -13.13
CA LEU A 105 -0.44 -3.32 -12.86
C LEU A 105 0.01 -2.42 -14.00
N ARG A 106 0.43 -1.18 -13.69
CA ARG A 106 0.92 -0.23 -14.70
C ARG A 106 2.32 -0.62 -15.17
N ASN A 107 2.59 -0.44 -16.47
CA ASN A 107 3.88 -0.78 -17.06
C ASN A 107 5.03 -0.02 -16.40
N GLY A 108 6.12 -0.73 -16.08
CA GLY A 108 7.32 -0.22 -15.40
C GLY A 108 7.14 0.15 -13.93
N ALA A 109 5.94 0.00 -13.36
CA ALA A 109 5.61 0.56 -12.05
C ALA A 109 6.23 -0.20 -10.87
N LEU A 110 6.59 -1.48 -11.04
CA LEU A 110 7.27 -2.28 -10.00
C LEU A 110 8.77 -2.46 -10.28
N SER A 111 9.37 -1.63 -11.13
CA SER A 111 10.83 -1.56 -11.19
C SER A 111 11.40 -1.29 -9.79
N SER A 112 12.55 -1.87 -9.46
CA SER A 112 13.19 -1.67 -8.16
C SER A 112 13.38 -0.18 -7.86
N SER A 113 13.79 0.60 -8.86
CA SER A 113 13.89 2.06 -8.77
C SER A 113 12.54 2.74 -8.52
N GLY A 114 11.48 2.32 -9.21
CA GLY A 114 10.15 2.94 -9.07
C GLY A 114 9.56 2.79 -7.67
N ILE A 115 9.73 1.62 -7.04
CA ILE A 115 9.22 1.37 -5.69
C ILE A 115 10.00 2.16 -4.64
N ASP A 116 11.32 2.23 -4.77
CA ASP A 116 12.14 3.05 -3.89
C ASP A 116 11.85 4.54 -4.05
N GLU A 117 11.56 5.01 -5.27
CA GLU A 117 11.11 6.38 -5.54
C GLU A 117 9.76 6.66 -4.87
N TYR A 118 8.77 5.79 -5.02
CA TYR A 118 7.48 5.95 -4.35
C TYR A 118 7.64 5.95 -2.82
N TRP A 119 8.51 5.10 -2.29
CA TRP A 119 8.80 5.04 -0.86
C TRP A 119 9.47 6.31 -0.35
N ALA A 120 10.45 6.83 -1.08
CA ALA A 120 11.17 8.05 -0.74
C ALA A 120 10.27 9.30 -0.84
N ALA A 121 9.27 9.27 -1.73
CA ALA A 121 8.29 10.34 -1.88
C ALA A 121 7.25 10.41 -0.75
N LEU A 122 7.13 9.37 0.09
CA LEU A 122 6.22 9.40 1.24
C LEU A 122 6.62 10.50 2.22
N PRO A 123 5.66 11.32 2.69
CA PRO A 123 5.90 12.28 3.76
C PRO A 123 6.48 11.57 4.98
N ALA A 124 7.64 12.02 5.45
CA ALA A 124 8.20 11.56 6.71
C ALA A 124 7.31 12.02 7.86
N ARG A 125 6.92 11.08 8.72
CA ARG A 125 6.14 11.40 9.91
C ARG A 125 6.99 12.25 10.85
N LYS A 126 6.50 13.43 11.20
CA LYS A 126 7.05 14.24 12.28
C LYS A 126 6.41 13.75 13.57
N VAL A 127 7.14 12.95 14.33
CA VAL A 127 6.76 12.53 15.68
C VAL A 127 6.92 13.69 16.65
#